data_AF-A0A7J4KEM7-F1
#
_entry.id   AF-A0A7J4KEM7-F1
#
_cell.length_a   1.000
_cell.length_b   1.000
_cell.length_c   1.000
_cell.angle_alpha   90.00
_cell.angle_beta   90.00
_cell.angle_gamma   90.00
#
_symmetry.space_group_name_H-M   'P 1'
#
loop_
_entity.id
_entity.type
_entity.pdbx_description
1 polymer ?
#
loop_
_entity_poly.entity_id
_entity_poly.type
_entity_poly.pdbx_seq_one_letter_code
_entity_poly.pdbx_strand_id
1 'polypeptide(L)' 'MDDIEAIRKKKLRELQQQQQQPMFAQDEFEEAQQKEYEEQKKVILRAILMDDARERLGRIKAARPEMAENLE' A
#
# COMPACT_ATOMS: atom_id res chain seq x y z
N MET A 1 4.61 -21.98 -42.38
CA MET A 1 5.24 -22.25 -41.07
C MET A 1 5.18 -21.03 -40.16
N ASP A 2 5.10 -19.82 -40.72
CA ASP A 2 5.02 -18.53 -39.99
C ASP A 2 3.77 -18.38 -39.08
N ASP A 3 2.66 -19.01 -39.43
CA ASP A 3 1.41 -18.90 -38.64
C ASP A 3 1.52 -19.53 -37.25
N ILE A 4 2.26 -20.63 -37.12
CA ILE A 4 2.40 -21.33 -35.82
C ILE A 4 3.27 -20.51 -34.86
N GLU A 5 4.32 -19.86 -35.35
CA GLU A 5 5.17 -19.00 -34.54
C GLU A 5 4.42 -17.73 -34.10
N ALA A 6 3.63 -17.14 -34.98
CA ALA A 6 2.78 -15.98 -34.65
C ALA A 6 1.76 -16.33 -33.55
N ILE A 7 1.11 -17.50 -33.65
CA ILE A 7 0.16 -18.00 -32.64
C ILE A 7 0.87 -18.23 -31.29
N ARG A 8 2.07 -18.83 -31.30
CA ARG A 8 2.86 -19.07 -30.08
C ARG A 8 3.25 -17.77 -29.39
N LYS A 9 3.69 -16.76 -30.15
CA LYS A 9 4.07 -15.43 -29.63
C LYS A 9 2.88 -14.68 -29.05
N LYS A 10 1.69 -14.82 -29.66
CA LYS A 10 0.45 -14.21 -29.16
C LYS A 10 -0.01 -14.85 -27.84
N LYS A 11 -0.06 -16.19 -27.79
CA LYS A 11 -0.40 -16.93 -26.55
C LYS A 11 0.57 -16.65 -25.40
N LEU A 12 1.87 -16.55 -25.69
CA LEU A 12 2.86 -16.22 -24.66
C LEU A 12 2.64 -14.81 -24.09
N ARG A 13 2.31 -13.83 -24.94
CA ARG A 13 1.97 -12.46 -24.49
C ARG A 13 0.69 -12.40 -23.68
N GLU A 14 -0.35 -13.13 -24.10
CA GLU A 14 -1.62 -13.23 -23.36
C GLU A 14 -1.40 -13.87 -21.98
N LEU A 15 -0.60 -14.94 -21.90
CA LEU A 15 -0.23 -15.59 -20.64
C LEU A 15 0.55 -14.63 -19.72
N GLN A 16 1.48 -13.86 -20.28
CA GLN A 16 2.27 -12.89 -19.53
C GLN A 16 1.42 -11.72 -19.00
N GLN A 17 0.44 -11.25 -19.77
CA GLN A 17 -0.54 -10.25 -19.31
C GLN A 17 -1.46 -10.79 -18.21
N GLN A 18 -1.93 -12.05 -18.33
CA GLN A 18 -2.74 -12.69 -17.30
C GLN A 18 -2.00 -12.90 -15.99
N GLN A 19 -0.67 -13.07 -16.01
CA GLN A 19 0.12 -13.17 -14.79
C GLN A 19 0.40 -11.82 -14.13
N GLN A 20 0.44 -10.72 -14.90
CA GLN A 20 0.69 -9.38 -14.36
C GLN A 20 -0.57 -8.73 -13.77
N GLN A 21 -1.75 -8.95 -14.35
CA GLN A 21 -3.01 -8.39 -13.82
C GLN A 21 -3.31 -8.72 -12.35
N PRO A 22 -3.17 -9.97 -11.85
CA PRO A 22 -3.45 -10.27 -10.45
C PRO A 22 -2.44 -9.64 -9.50
N MET A 23 -1.20 -9.36 -9.95
CA MET A 23 -0.18 -8.74 -9.11
C MET A 23 -0.49 -7.26 -8.87
N PHE A 24 -0.80 -6.49 -9.92
CA PHE A 24 -1.17 -5.07 -9.78
C PHE A 24 -2.48 -4.87 -9.00
N ALA A 25 -3.48 -5.72 -9.24
CA ALA A 25 -4.75 -5.63 -8.51
C ALA A 25 -4.60 -5.96 -7.03
N GLN A 26 -3.63 -6.83 -6.68
CA GLN A 26 -3.35 -7.18 -5.31
C GLN A 26 -2.56 -6.08 -4.59
N ASP A 27 -1.52 -5.52 -5.23
CA ASP A 27 -0.75 -4.41 -4.67
C ASP A 27 -1.64 -3.18 -4.39
N GLU A 28 -2.54 -2.84 -5.33
CA GLU A 28 -3.44 -1.69 -5.18
C GLU A 28 -4.48 -1.90 -4.08
N PHE A 29 -4.95 -3.14 -3.90
CA PHE A 29 -5.85 -3.51 -2.81
C PHE A 29 -5.16 -3.49 -1.44
N GLU A 30 -3.93 -3.96 -1.36
CA GLU A 30 -3.11 -3.91 -0.14
C GLU A 30 -2.79 -2.46 0.25
N GLU A 31 -2.45 -1.61 -0.72
CA GLU A 31 -2.22 -0.18 -0.48
C GLU A 31 -3.50 0.54 -0.01
N ALA A 32 -4.65 0.22 -0.60
CA ALA A 32 -5.94 0.76 -0.18
C ALA A 32 -6.27 0.38 1.27
N GLN A 33 -6.09 -0.89 1.64
CA GLN A 33 -6.31 -1.33 3.02
C GLN A 33 -5.38 -0.66 4.02
N GLN A 34 -4.10 -0.51 3.68
CA GLN A 34 -3.14 0.20 4.54
C GLN A 34 -3.56 1.66 4.76
N LYS A 35 -4.01 2.34 3.70
CA LYS A 35 -4.50 3.73 3.81
C LYS A 35 -5.73 3.84 4.69
N GLU A 36 -6.72 2.96 4.51
CA GLU A 36 -7.92 2.95 5.35
C GLU A 36 -7.57 2.71 6.82
N TYR A 37 -6.67 1.77 7.10
CA TYR A 37 -6.19 1.50 8.46
C TYR A 37 -5.49 2.73 9.08
N GLU A 38 -4.60 3.37 8.34
CA GLU A 38 -3.90 4.58 8.78
C GLU A 38 -4.86 5.76 9.03
N GLU A 39 -5.90 5.91 8.22
CA GLU A 39 -6.93 6.93 8.43
C GLU A 39 -7.74 6.67 9.68
N GLN A 40 -8.18 5.43 9.90
CA GLN A 40 -8.87 5.03 11.13
C GLN A 40 -8.00 5.28 12.37
N LYS A 41 -6.71 4.93 12.30
CA LYS A 41 -5.74 5.19 13.37
C LYS A 41 -5.62 6.69 13.66
N LYS A 42 -5.51 7.53 12.63
CA LYS A 42 -5.46 8.99 12.78
C LYS A 42 -6.71 9.57 13.40
N VAL A 43 -7.89 9.07 13.04
CA VAL A 43 -9.17 9.51 13.63
C VAL A 43 -9.19 9.20 15.13
N ILE A 44 -8.81 7.99 15.52
CA ILE A 44 -8.75 7.58 16.94
C ILE A 44 -7.73 8.43 17.70
N LEU A 45 -6.51 8.58 17.18
CA LEU A 45 -5.46 9.38 17.80
C LEU A 45 -5.89 10.85 18.00
N ARG A 46 -6.66 11.43 17.06
CA ARG A 46 -7.20 12.78 17.23
C ARG A 46 -8.24 12.87 18.35
N ALA A 47 -9.03 11.83 18.57
CA ALA A 47 -10.05 11.78 19.60
C ALA A 47 -9.47 11.59 21.01
N ILE A 48 -8.37 10.83 21.14
CA ILE A 48 -7.77 10.50 22.44
C ILE A 48 -6.61 11.41 22.84
N LEU A 49 -5.90 12.01 21.88
CA LEU A 49 -4.77 12.89 22.15
C LEU A 49 -5.22 14.35 22.21
N MET A 50 -4.74 15.04 23.24
CA MET A 50 -4.78 16.50 23.32
C MET A 50 -3.93 17.12 22.19
N ASP A 51 -4.22 18.37 21.84
CA ASP A 51 -3.59 19.04 20.69
C ASP A 51 -2.06 19.17 20.86
N ASP A 52 -1.58 19.42 22.08
CA ASP A 52 -0.16 19.47 22.43
C ASP A 52 0.53 18.10 22.33
N ALA A 53 -0.16 17.03 22.75
CA ALA A 53 0.30 15.65 22.63
C ALA A 53 0.43 15.23 21.16
N ARG A 54 -0.47 15.70 20.29
CA ARG A 54 -0.41 15.46 18.84
C ARG A 54 0.78 16.15 18.19
N GLU A 55 1.04 17.41 18.55
CA GLU A 55 2.24 18.12 18.08
C GLU A 55 3.53 17.43 18.52
N ARG A 56 3.58 16.99 19.79
CA ARG A 56 4.73 16.25 20.32
C ARG A 56 4.93 14.92 19.60
N LEU A 57 3.86 14.17 19.35
CA LEU A 57 3.93 12.93 18.57
C LEU A 57 4.46 13.19 17.15
N GLY A 58 4.01 14.26 16.49
CA GLY A 58 4.52 14.67 15.18
C GLY A 58 6.01 14.98 15.18
N ARG A 59 6.51 15.67 16.21
CA ARG A 59 7.96 15.93 16.39
C ARG A 59 8.74 14.64 16.63
N ILE A 60 8.20 13.71 17.43
CA ILE A 60 8.82 12.40 17.68
C ILE A 60 8.86 11.59 16.38
N LYS A 61 7.77 11.56 15.59
CA LYS A 61 7.72 10.84 14.31
C LYS A 61 8.77 11.35 13.32
N ALA A 62 9.03 12.65 13.29
CA ALA A 62 10.06 13.25 12.44
C ALA A 62 11.49 12.94 12.90
N ALA A 63 11.72 12.88 14.22
CA ALA A 63 13.06 12.67 14.78
C ALA A 63 13.42 11.20 15.00
N ARG A 64 12.42 10.36 15.32
CA ARG A 64 12.51 8.95 15.77
C ARG A 64 11.22 8.20 15.41
N PRO A 65 11.07 7.77 14.14
CA PRO A 65 9.87 7.09 13.68
C PRO A 65 9.58 5.80 14.47
N GLU A 66 10.60 5.00 14.82
CA GLU A 66 10.37 3.76 15.60
C GLU A 66 9.76 4.03 16.99
N MET A 67 10.07 5.17 17.60
CA MET A 67 9.51 5.53 18.91
C MET A 67 8.07 6.01 18.78
N ALA A 68 7.71 6.67 17.68
CA ALA A 68 6.35 7.10 17.41
C ALA A 68 5.41 5.91 17.14
N GLU A 69 5.87 4.92 16.37
CA GLU A 69 5.07 3.72 16.11
C GLU A 69 4.75 2.93 17.38
N ASN A 70 5.68 2.84 18.32
CA ASN A 70 5.45 2.18 19.61
C ASN A 70 4.45 2.94 20.51
N LEU A 71 4.22 4.22 20.25
CA LEU A 71 3.34 5.07 21.05
C LEU A 71 1.93 5.19 20.46
N GLU A 72 1.78 4.91 19.17
CA GLU A 72 0.51 4.96 18.41
C GLU A 72 -0.22 3.60 18.40
#